data_AF-A0A2W4NNJ2-F1
#
_entry.id   AF-A0A2W4NNJ2-F1
#
_cell.length_a   1.000
_cell.length_b   1.000
_cell.length_c   1.000
_cell.angle_alpha   90.00
_cell.angle_beta   90.00
_cell.angle_gamma   90.00
#
_symmetry.space_group_name_H-M   'P 1'
#
loop_
_entity.id
_entity.type
_entity.pdbx_description
1 polymer ?
#
loop_
_entity_poly.entity_id
_entity_poly.type
_entity_poly.pdbx_seq_one_letter_code
_entity_poly.pdbx_strand_id
1 'polypeptide(L)'
;MTHSIRVPARWLERGETLAVELPRNLSCAVCGGGGCDACGRAGAITLRPKGEPAVPLEVTLPRLEPEALRAQSAIVLRIPGQGGPPEPGSNGVRGLLLLKVTASDEPDPSVRVISVPSVRAPEPKEARTPLSPRERLQVALAIALAVVFFVLYLSLR
;
A
#
# COMPACT_ATOMS: atom_id res chain seq x y z
N MET A 1 -7.98 -4.56 9.46
CA MET A 1 -8.41 -3.54 10.46
C MET A 1 -8.62 -2.22 9.78
N THR A 2 -9.40 -1.31 10.39
CA THR A 2 -9.63 0.03 9.85
C THR A 2 -9.21 1.09 10.86
N HIS A 3 -8.55 2.13 10.38
CA HIS A 3 -8.29 3.37 11.12
C HIS A 3 -8.63 4.54 10.20
N SER A 4 -9.17 5.63 10.76
CA SER A 4 -9.46 6.84 9.98
C SER A 4 -8.66 8.00 10.54
N ILE A 5 -8.09 8.79 9.64
CA ILE A 5 -7.38 10.03 9.97
C ILE A 5 -7.88 11.18 9.10
N ARG A 6 -7.79 12.40 9.64
CA ARG A 6 -8.04 13.66 8.95
C ARG A 6 -6.73 14.41 8.72
N VAL A 7 -6.60 15.00 7.53
CA VAL A 7 -5.41 15.76 7.13
C VAL A 7 -5.78 16.99 6.30
N PRO A 8 -4.98 18.07 6.34
CA PRO A 8 -5.07 19.20 5.41
C PRO A 8 -5.07 18.76 3.95
N ALA A 9 -5.99 19.29 3.15
CA ALA A 9 -6.07 19.02 1.70
C ALA A 9 -4.73 19.24 0.99
N ARG A 10 -4.02 20.33 1.35
CA ARG A 10 -2.66 20.65 0.86
C ARG A 10 -1.63 19.53 1.07
N TRP A 11 -1.82 18.63 2.05
CA TRP A 11 -0.91 17.50 2.25
C TRP A 11 -1.14 16.40 1.20
N LEU A 12 -2.40 16.18 0.80
CA LEU A 12 -2.76 15.27 -0.28
C LEU A 12 -2.34 15.84 -1.65
N GLU A 13 -2.47 17.15 -1.86
CA GLU A 13 -2.03 17.83 -3.08
C GLU A 13 -0.52 17.73 -3.33
N ARG A 14 0.27 17.64 -2.25
CA ARG A 14 1.73 17.54 -2.32
C ARG A 14 2.26 16.11 -2.22
N GLY A 15 1.41 15.15 -1.83
CA GLY A 15 1.85 13.78 -1.56
C GLY A 15 2.80 13.69 -0.36
N GLU A 16 2.49 14.41 0.72
CA GLU A 16 3.32 14.47 1.93
C GLU A 16 3.53 13.09 2.56
N THR A 17 4.65 12.94 3.27
CA THR A 17 4.87 11.78 4.14
C THR A 17 4.48 12.11 5.57
N LEU A 18 3.71 11.22 6.19
CA LEU A 18 3.12 11.40 7.51
C LEU A 18 3.66 10.36 8.49
N ALA A 19 3.90 10.77 9.72
CA ALA A 19 3.97 9.89 10.88
C ALA A 19 2.60 9.85 11.56
N VAL A 20 2.04 8.65 11.67
CA VAL A 20 0.71 8.40 12.24
C VAL A 20 0.83 7.53 13.49
N GLU A 21 0.49 8.08 14.65
CA GLU A 21 0.41 7.31 15.89
C GLU A 21 -0.87 6.47 15.90
N LEU A 22 -0.71 5.15 15.75
CA LEU A 22 -1.84 4.23 15.81
C LEU A 22 -2.27 3.98 17.26
N PRO A 23 -3.58 3.94 17.56
CA PRO A 23 -4.05 3.49 18.86
C PRO A 23 -3.70 2.03 19.08
N ARG A 24 -3.66 1.61 20.35
CA ARG A 24 -3.31 0.23 20.71
C ARG A 24 -4.30 -0.80 20.14
N ASN A 25 -5.58 -0.44 20.10
CA ASN A 25 -6.66 -1.29 19.61
C ASN A 25 -7.26 -0.63 18.37
N LEU A 26 -7.40 -1.37 17.28
CA LEU A 26 -8.07 -0.93 16.07
C LEU A 26 -9.38 -1.67 15.87
N SER A 27 -10.40 -0.98 15.38
CA SER A 27 -11.67 -1.61 15.01
C SER A 27 -11.44 -2.71 13.98
N CYS A 28 -12.11 -3.84 14.19
CA CYS A 28 -12.11 -4.94 13.23
C CYS A 28 -12.74 -4.46 11.92
N ALA A 29 -12.04 -4.67 10.79
CA ALA A 29 -12.51 -4.21 9.49
C ALA A 29 -13.77 -4.95 9.01
N VAL A 30 -14.00 -6.18 9.49
CA VAL A 30 -15.12 -7.02 9.07
C VAL A 30 -16.42 -6.59 9.74
N CYS A 31 -16.39 -6.33 11.06
CA CYS A 31 -17.58 -6.00 11.84
C CYS A 31 -17.68 -4.53 12.27
N GLY A 32 -16.71 -3.69 11.91
CA GLY A 32 -16.68 -2.28 12.25
C GLY A 32 -16.59 -1.94 13.74
N GLY A 33 -16.36 -2.93 14.62
CA GLY A 33 -16.40 -2.75 16.07
C GLY A 33 -17.42 -3.62 16.81
N GLY A 34 -18.38 -4.22 16.11
CA GLY A 34 -19.48 -4.97 16.75
C GLY A 34 -19.10 -6.34 17.34
N GLY A 35 -17.95 -6.89 16.93
CA GLY A 35 -17.52 -8.25 17.29
C GLY A 35 -17.96 -9.28 16.25
N CYS A 36 -17.02 -10.09 15.78
CA CYS A 36 -17.26 -11.24 14.90
C CYS A 36 -16.21 -12.31 15.15
N ASP A 37 -16.36 -13.48 14.55
CA ASP A 37 -15.43 -14.59 14.76
C ASP A 37 -14.00 -14.26 14.30
N ALA A 38 -13.85 -13.44 13.25
CA ALA A 38 -12.54 -12.99 12.77
C ALA A 38 -11.76 -12.14 13.80
N CYS A 39 -12.43 -11.54 14.79
CA CYS A 39 -11.78 -10.82 15.90
C CYS A 39 -12.04 -11.49 17.26
N GLY A 40 -12.46 -12.75 17.29
CA GLY A 40 -12.79 -13.45 18.54
C GLY A 40 -13.86 -12.72 19.36
N ARG A 41 -14.81 -12.05 18.69
CA ARG A 41 -15.91 -11.26 19.29
C ARG A 41 -15.47 -10.03 20.08
N ALA A 42 -14.20 -9.64 20.05
CA ALA A 42 -13.70 -8.47 20.78
C ALA A 42 -14.09 -7.12 20.14
N GLY A 43 -14.51 -7.12 18.87
CA GLY A 43 -14.80 -5.90 18.09
C GLY A 43 -13.55 -5.12 17.66
N ALA A 44 -12.42 -5.33 18.31
CA ALA A 44 -11.14 -4.71 18.01
C ALA A 44 -10.01 -5.74 17.92
N ILE A 45 -8.90 -5.33 17.30
CA ILE A 45 -7.66 -6.09 17.22
C ILE A 45 -6.57 -5.29 17.91
N THR A 46 -5.86 -5.94 18.83
CA THR A 46 -4.74 -5.37 19.58
C THR A 46 -3.49 -5.38 18.71
N LEU A 47 -2.94 -4.21 18.38
CA LEU A 47 -1.73 -4.08 17.55
C LEU A 47 -0.43 -4.35 18.31
N ARG A 48 -0.44 -4.03 19.62
CA ARG A 48 0.72 -4.12 20.50
C ARG A 48 0.36 -4.57 21.93
N PRO A 49 1.20 -5.40 22.57
CA PRO A 49 1.12 -5.74 23.98
C PRO A 49 1.04 -4.54 24.93
N LYS A 50 0.65 -4.80 26.17
CA LYS A 50 0.61 -3.77 27.21
C LYS A 50 2.05 -3.40 27.59
N GLY A 51 2.37 -2.11 27.61
CA GLY A 51 3.68 -1.61 28.00
C GLY A 51 4.66 -1.41 26.84
N GLU A 52 4.33 -1.88 25.63
CA GLU A 52 5.12 -1.55 24.44
C GLU A 52 4.85 -0.11 23.96
N PRO A 53 5.90 0.66 23.62
CA PRO A 53 5.74 2.01 23.11
C PRO A 53 5.03 1.99 21.74
N ALA A 54 4.30 3.06 21.44
CA ALA A 54 3.74 3.26 20.11
C ALA A 54 4.88 3.61 19.15
N VAL A 55 5.08 2.78 18.12
CA VAL A 55 5.93 3.13 16.98
C VAL A 55 5.04 3.84 15.96
N PRO A 56 5.35 5.10 15.58
CA PRO A 56 4.59 5.81 14.56
C PRO A 56 4.65 5.06 13.23
N LEU A 57 3.51 4.99 12.55
CA LEU A 57 3.43 4.45 11.20
C LEU A 57 3.79 5.55 10.20
N GLU A 58 4.83 5.34 9.41
CA GLU A 58 5.16 6.23 8.30
C GLU A 58 4.35 5.88 7.04
N VAL A 59 3.66 6.87 6.48
CA VAL A 59 2.82 6.71 5.28
C VAL A 59 3.03 7.88 4.34
N THR A 60 3.40 7.59 3.10
CA THR A 60 3.41 8.58 2.02
C THR A 60 2.04 8.65 1.39
N LEU A 61 1.45 9.85 1.36
CA LEU A 61 0.18 10.09 0.71
C LEU A 61 0.34 10.08 -0.82
N PRO A 62 -0.64 9.56 -1.58
CA PRO A 62 -0.66 9.77 -3.02
C PRO A 62 -0.88 11.26 -3.30
N ARG A 63 -0.22 11.76 -4.35
CA ARG A 63 -0.49 13.10 -4.87
C ARG A 63 -1.85 13.11 -5.57
N LEU A 64 -2.75 13.98 -5.15
CA LEU A 64 -4.08 14.12 -5.73
C LEU A 64 -4.25 15.52 -6.34
N GLU A 65 -4.84 15.58 -7.52
CA GLU A 65 -5.23 16.85 -8.13
C GLU A 65 -6.44 17.46 -7.40
N PRO A 66 -6.57 18.80 -7.36
CA PRO A 66 -7.66 19.48 -6.65
C PRO A 66 -9.06 19.02 -7.08
N GLU A 67 -9.27 18.69 -8.35
CA GLU A 67 -10.54 18.18 -8.87
C GLU A 67 -10.87 16.81 -8.30
N ALA A 68 -9.87 15.93 -8.19
CA ALA A 68 -10.01 14.59 -7.61
C ALA A 68 -10.35 14.65 -6.12
N LEU A 69 -9.73 15.61 -5.39
CA LEU A 69 -10.02 15.86 -3.97
C LEU A 69 -11.46 16.32 -3.74
N ARG A 70 -12.02 17.16 -4.63
CA ARG A 70 -13.43 17.58 -4.52
C ARG A 70 -14.40 16.45 -4.85
N ALA A 71 -14.02 15.55 -5.75
CA ALA A 71 -14.86 14.43 -6.17
C ALA A 71 -14.88 13.27 -5.14
N GLN A 72 -13.86 13.14 -4.29
CA GLN A 72 -13.71 12.03 -3.36
C GLN A 72 -13.71 12.51 -1.91
N SER A 73 -14.64 12.00 -1.10
CA SER A 73 -14.71 12.33 0.32
C SER A 73 -13.60 11.70 1.16
N ALA A 74 -12.97 10.62 0.70
CA ALA A 74 -11.86 9.97 1.38
C ALA A 74 -11.07 9.06 0.43
N ILE A 75 -9.79 8.85 0.75
CA ILE A 75 -8.96 7.78 0.16
C ILE A 75 -8.73 6.66 1.17
N VAL A 76 -8.53 5.43 0.70
CA VAL A 76 -8.22 4.28 1.56
C VAL A 76 -6.87 3.70 1.15
N LEU A 77 -5.89 3.81 2.05
CA LEU A 77 -4.56 3.25 1.88
C LEU A 77 -4.51 1.84 2.47
N ARG A 78 -3.93 0.91 1.70
CA ARG A 78 -3.75 -0.49 2.09
C ARG A 78 -2.30 -0.68 2.53
N ILE A 79 -2.09 -0.93 3.82
CA ILE A 79 -0.75 -0.96 4.43
C ILE A 79 -0.48 -2.39 4.93
N PRO A 80 0.19 -3.23 4.11
CA PRO A 80 0.46 -4.62 4.48
C PRO A 80 1.44 -4.69 5.65
N GLY A 81 1.35 -5.74 6.45
CA GLY A 81 2.23 -5.94 7.60
C GLY A 81 1.96 -5.03 8.80
N GLN A 82 0.97 -4.12 8.71
CA GLN A 82 0.60 -3.19 9.79
C GLN A 82 -0.76 -3.53 10.43
N GLY A 83 -1.33 -4.68 10.09
CA GLY A 83 -2.51 -5.22 10.72
C GLY A 83 -2.20 -5.99 12.01
N GLY A 84 -3.12 -6.88 12.35
CA GLY A 84 -3.10 -7.67 13.57
C GLY A 84 -1.93 -8.64 13.60
N PRO A 85 -1.57 -9.11 14.80
CA PRO A 85 -0.50 -10.08 14.95
C PRO A 85 -0.83 -11.34 14.15
N PRO A 86 0.19 -12.06 13.65
CA PRO A 86 -0.01 -13.36 13.05
C PRO A 86 -0.60 -14.33 14.08
N GLU A 87 -1.25 -15.40 13.60
CA GLU A 87 -1.76 -16.44 14.48
C GLU A 87 -0.61 -17.07 15.28
N PRO A 88 -0.81 -17.38 16.58
CA PRO A 88 0.22 -18.02 17.40
C PRO A 88 0.74 -19.30 16.75
N GLY A 89 2.06 -19.43 16.63
CA GLY A 89 2.70 -20.59 16.01
C GLY A 89 2.79 -20.56 14.47
N SER A 90 2.24 -19.54 13.82
CA SER A 90 2.47 -19.30 12.40
C SER A 90 3.72 -18.45 12.16
N ASN A 91 4.50 -18.77 11.12
CA ASN A 91 5.54 -17.87 10.58
C ASN A 91 4.93 -16.74 9.72
N GLY A 92 3.67 -16.39 9.98
CA GLY A 92 2.89 -15.50 9.14
C GLY A 92 3.34 -14.04 9.22
N VAL A 93 3.10 -13.30 8.14
CA VAL A 93 3.19 -11.84 8.16
C VAL A 93 2.00 -11.26 8.93
N ARG A 94 2.21 -10.11 9.57
CA ARG A 94 1.11 -9.30 10.12
C ARG A 94 0.06 -9.01 9.03
N GLY A 95 -1.18 -8.85 9.47
CA GLY A 95 -2.31 -8.60 8.57
C GLY A 95 -2.27 -7.25 7.83
N LEU A 96 -3.38 -6.90 7.18
CA LEU A 96 -3.55 -5.64 6.45
C LEU A 96 -4.23 -4.56 7.31
N LEU A 97 -3.64 -3.36 7.33
CA LEU A 97 -4.28 -2.14 7.81
C LEU A 97 -4.93 -1.39 6.64
N LEU A 98 -6.19 -0.99 6.81
CA LEU A 98 -6.90 -0.06 5.93
C LEU A 98 -6.94 1.31 6.62
N LEU A 99 -6.15 2.25 6.12
CA LEU A 99 -6.08 3.61 6.63
C LEU A 99 -6.94 4.51 5.74
N LYS A 100 -8.09 4.95 6.26
CA LYS A 100 -8.95 5.92 5.59
C LYS A 100 -8.44 7.32 5.88
N VAL A 101 -8.15 8.10 4.85
CA VAL A 101 -7.67 9.47 4.95
C VAL A 101 -8.72 10.40 4.37
N THR A 102 -9.16 11.38 5.15
CA THR A 102 -10.18 12.36 4.76
C THR A 102 -9.58 13.76 4.82
N ALA A 103 -9.92 14.63 3.85
CA ALA A 103 -9.51 16.03 3.88
C ALA A 103 -10.25 16.78 5.00
N SER A 104 -9.53 17.66 5.71
CA SER A 104 -10.02 18.49 6.82
C SER A 104 -9.14 19.73 6.93
N ASP A 105 -9.63 20.82 7.53
CA ASP A 105 -8.80 22.02 7.74
C ASP A 105 -7.68 21.76 8.76
N GLU A 106 -8.01 21.02 9.83
CA GLU A 106 -7.09 20.62 10.88
C GLU A 106 -6.76 19.13 10.80
N PRO A 107 -5.47 18.74 10.98
CA PRO A 107 -5.07 17.35 11.09
C PRO A 107 -5.52 16.74 12.42
N ASP A 108 -5.71 15.43 12.46
CA ASP A 108 -5.86 14.73 13.73
C ASP A 108 -4.57 14.84 14.57
N PRO A 109 -4.67 14.91 15.92
CA PRO A 109 -3.52 15.12 16.81
C PRO A 109 -2.47 14.00 16.77
N SER A 110 -2.86 12.82 16.29
CA SER A 110 -1.97 11.67 16.09
C SER A 110 -1.19 11.72 14.77
N VAL A 111 -1.35 12.75 13.95
CA VAL A 111 -0.76 12.84 12.60
C VAL A 111 0.19 14.02 12.52
N ARG A 112 1.42 13.77 12.04
CA ARG A 112 2.43 14.81 11.82
C ARG A 112 3.10 14.61 10.46
N VAL A 113 3.45 15.70 9.77
CA VAL A 113 4.27 15.63 8.55
C VAL A 113 5.72 15.36 8.95
N ILE A 114 6.38 14.48 8.21
CA ILE A 114 7.82 14.24 8.31
C ILE A 114 8.50 14.68 7.02
N SER A 115 9.49 15.57 7.16
CA SER A 115 10.20 16.18 6.03
C SER A 115 11.20 15.24 5.35
N VAL A 116 11.64 14.19 6.05
CA VAL A 116 12.55 13.18 5.54
C VAL A 116 11.96 11.80 5.87
N PRO A 117 11.48 11.04 4.87
CA PRO A 117 11.04 9.66 5.08
C PRO A 117 12.20 8.82 5.64
N SER A 118 11.96 7.98 6.66
CA SER A 118 13.02 7.11 7.18
C SER A 118 13.32 5.95 6.25
N VAL A 119 12.32 5.53 5.48
CA VAL A 119 12.44 4.50 4.44
C VAL A 119 12.42 5.20 3.09
N ARG A 120 13.54 5.12 2.35
CA ARG A 120 13.60 5.57 0.96
C ARG A 120 12.54 4.79 0.18
N ALA A 121 11.61 5.51 -0.46
CA ALA A 121 10.62 4.89 -1.32
C ALA A 121 11.36 3.92 -2.27
N PRO A 122 10.89 2.65 -2.41
CA PRO A 122 11.51 1.75 -3.37
C PRO A 122 11.52 2.46 -4.71
N GLU A 123 12.70 2.54 -5.34
CA GLU A 123 12.81 3.13 -6.67
C GLU A 123 11.71 2.50 -7.53
N PRO A 124 10.93 3.31 -8.27
CA PRO A 124 9.87 2.78 -9.09
C PRO A 124 10.48 1.66 -9.91
N LYS A 125 10.12 0.40 -9.61
CA LYS A 125 10.51 -0.73 -10.45
C LYS A 125 9.96 -0.34 -11.80
N GLU A 126 10.86 0.00 -12.74
CA GLU A 126 10.49 0.43 -14.09
C GLU A 126 9.38 -0.50 -14.54
N ALA A 127 8.16 0.05 -14.60
CA ALA A 127 7.01 -0.73 -14.98
C ALA A 127 7.37 -1.23 -16.37
N ARG A 128 7.58 -2.55 -16.51
CA ARG A 128 8.01 -3.15 -17.77
C ARG A 128 7.06 -2.63 -18.83
N THR A 129 7.55 -1.71 -19.67
CA THR A 129 6.72 -1.06 -20.67
C THR A 129 6.18 -2.19 -21.54
N PRO A 130 4.86 -2.40 -21.60
CA PRO A 130 4.33 -3.47 -22.42
C PRO A 130 4.79 -3.22 -23.86
N LEU A 131 5.50 -4.20 -24.45
CA LEU A 131 5.96 -4.11 -25.84
C LEU A 131 4.78 -3.72 -26.73
N SER A 132 4.98 -2.69 -27.54
CA SER A 132 4.01 -2.23 -28.51
C SER A 132 3.71 -3.35 -29.52
N PRO A 133 2.54 -3.35 -30.18
CA PRO A 133 2.21 -4.37 -31.18
C PRO A 133 3.25 -4.53 -32.28
N ARG A 134 3.92 -3.42 -32.66
CA ARG A 134 5.01 -3.42 -33.65
C ARG A 134 6.27 -4.11 -33.13
N GLU A 135 6.68 -3.81 -31.90
CA GLU A 135 7.85 -4.44 -31.29
C GLU A 135 7.61 -5.95 -31.09
N ARG A 136 6.39 -6.37 -30.73
CA ARG A 136 6.04 -7.79 -30.64
C ARG A 136 6.20 -8.51 -31.98
N LEU A 137 5.76 -7.88 -33.07
CA LEU A 137 5.91 -8.45 -34.41
C LEU A 137 7.38 -8.54 -34.83
N GLN A 138 8.18 -7.51 -34.54
CA GLN A 138 9.62 -7.50 -34.82
C GLN A 138 10.36 -8.58 -34.04
N VAL A 139 10.05 -8.74 -32.74
CA VAL A 139 10.61 -9.81 -31.91
C VAL A 139 10.21 -11.19 -32.45
N ALA A 140 8.94 -11.38 -32.82
CA ALA A 140 8.48 -12.64 -33.41
C ALA A 140 9.18 -12.96 -34.74
N LEU A 141 9.36 -11.97 -35.62
CA LEU A 141 10.06 -12.14 -36.89
C LEU A 141 11.54 -12.48 -36.69
N ALA A 142 12.21 -11.82 -35.75
CA ALA A 142 13.60 -12.10 -35.42
C ALA A 142 13.78 -13.54 -34.90
N ILE A 143 12.87 -14.00 -34.03
CA ILE A 143 12.87 -15.39 -33.54
C ILE A 143 12.64 -16.36 -34.70
N ALA A 144 11.66 -16.10 -35.57
CA ALA A 144 11.37 -16.95 -36.72
C ALA A 144 12.58 -17.08 -37.66
N LEU A 145 13.25 -15.96 -37.98
CA LEU A 145 14.46 -15.95 -38.81
C LEU A 145 15.60 -16.73 -38.16
N ALA A 146 15.81 -16.58 -36.85
CA ALA A 146 16.84 -17.32 -36.13
C ALA A 146 16.59 -18.84 -36.17
N VAL A 147 15.33 -19.28 -36.03
CA VAL A 147 14.95 -20.69 -36.15
C VAL A 147 15.19 -21.22 -37.56
N VAL A 148 14.78 -20.47 -38.60
CA VAL A 148 15.01 -20.86 -40.01
C VAL A 148 16.50 -21.01 -40.28
N PHE A 149 17.32 -20.04 -39.85
CA PHE A 149 18.76 -20.08 -40.03
C PHE A 149 19.40 -21.29 -39.32
N PHE A 150 18.94 -21.60 -38.10
CA PHE A 150 19.42 -22.75 -37.34
C PHE A 150 19.10 -24.09 -38.03
N VAL A 151 17.88 -24.26 -38.57
CA VAL A 151 17.48 -25.47 -39.30
C VAL A 151 18.29 -25.65 -40.59
N LEU A 152 18.51 -24.57 -41.35
CA LEU A 152 19.34 -24.59 -42.55
C LEU A 152 20.79 -24.97 -42.23
N TYR A 153 21.35 -24.42 -41.16
CA TYR A 153 22.70 -24.74 -40.69
C TYR A 153 22.84 -26.23 -40.35
N LEU A 154 21.85 -26.82 -39.66
CA LEU A 154 21.85 -28.25 -39.34
C LEU A 154 21.71 -29.16 -40.57
N SER A 155 21.05 -28.69 -41.62
CA SER A 155 20.82 -29.46 -42.84
C SER A 155 22.03 -29.46 -43.80
N LEU A 156 22.92 -28.48 -43.64
CA LEU A 156 24.15 -28.32 -44.43
C LEU A 156 25.37 -29.02 -43.80
N ARG A 157 25.20 -29.65 -42.63
CA ARG A 157 26.25 -30.29 -41.85
C ARG A 157 26.10 -31.81 -41.89
#